data_AF-A0A6G0VJ15-F1
#
_entry.id   AF-A0A6G0VJ15-F1
#
_cell.length_a   1.000
_cell.length_b   1.000
_cell.length_c   1.000
_cell.angle_alpha   90.00
_cell.angle_beta   90.00
_cell.angle_gamma   90.00
#
_symmetry.space_group_name_H-M   'P 1'
#
loop_
_entity.id
_entity.type
_entity.pdbx_description
1 polymer ?
#
loop_
_entity_poly.entity_id
_entity_poly.type
_entity_poly.pdbx_seq_one_letter_code
_entity_poly.pdbx_strand_id
1 'polypeptide(L)'
;KTFGHLPNQRKLNTNILNEALTLQNIKPNKKLLLQNLSAKSGNTILLKDITNISRHGNIFTNDLSSCIPILQKHNCQYEMLIEGDEFRGLFFQNNIMKNNFAAFPEIVFL
;
A
#
# COMPACT_ATOMS: atom_id res chain seq x y z
N LYS A 1 -22.20 -29.22 -6.88
CA LYS A 1 -21.22 -29.38 -5.77
C LYS A 1 -21.73 -28.59 -4.58
N THR A 2 -22.31 -29.25 -3.59
CA THR A 2 -22.75 -28.64 -2.33
C THR A 2 -21.52 -28.09 -1.59
N PHE A 3 -21.63 -26.85 -1.08
CA PHE A 3 -20.62 -26.12 -0.27
C PHE A 3 -19.47 -25.36 -0.95
N GLY A 4 -19.40 -25.29 -2.29
CA GLY A 4 -18.31 -24.58 -3.01
C GLY A 4 -18.10 -23.08 -2.67
N HIS A 5 -19.05 -22.48 -1.95
CA HIS A 5 -19.00 -21.10 -1.44
C HIS A 5 -18.25 -20.96 -0.10
N LEU A 6 -17.88 -22.04 0.57
CA LEU A 6 -17.21 -21.97 1.87
C LEU A 6 -15.79 -21.38 1.74
N PRO A 7 -15.33 -20.56 2.70
CA PRO A 7 -14.03 -19.88 2.63
C PRO A 7 -12.85 -20.82 2.33
N ASN A 8 -12.79 -21.98 2.98
CA ASN A 8 -11.71 -22.95 2.80
C ASN A 8 -11.71 -23.58 1.41
N GLN A 9 -12.89 -23.73 0.79
CA GLN A 9 -13.04 -24.31 -0.55
C GLN A 9 -12.77 -23.29 -1.66
N ARG A 10 -12.85 -21.98 -1.34
CA ARG A 10 -12.54 -20.88 -2.27
C ARG A 10 -11.06 -20.47 -2.25
N LYS A 11 -10.24 -21.11 -1.41
CA LYS A 11 -8.82 -20.78 -1.27
C LYS A 11 -8.08 -21.11 -2.57
N LEU A 12 -7.24 -20.18 -3.02
CA LEU A 12 -6.42 -20.37 -4.21
C LEU A 12 -5.15 -21.13 -3.87
N ASN A 13 -4.67 -21.89 -4.86
CA ASN A 13 -3.33 -22.46 -4.80
C ASN A 13 -2.29 -21.33 -4.75
N THR A 14 -1.16 -21.56 -4.08
CA THR A 14 -0.06 -20.59 -3.91
C THR A 14 0.45 -20.05 -5.24
N ASN A 15 0.56 -20.89 -6.26
CA ASN A 15 0.98 -20.47 -7.61
C ASN A 15 0.00 -19.46 -8.24
N ILE A 16 -1.30 -19.74 -8.17
CA ILE A 16 -2.36 -18.87 -8.71
C ILE A 16 -2.47 -17.59 -7.89
N LEU A 17 -2.23 -17.67 -6.59
CA LEU A 17 -2.22 -16.51 -5.70
C LEU A 17 -1.06 -15.56 -6.02
N ASN A 18 0.13 -16.08 -6.26
CA ASN A 18 1.29 -15.27 -6.69
C ASN A 18 1.04 -14.61 -8.05
N GLU A 19 0.44 -15.34 -9.00
CA GLU A 19 0.03 -14.76 -10.28
C GLU A 19 -1.05 -13.67 -10.09
N ALA A 20 -2.01 -13.89 -9.20
CA ALA A 20 -3.02 -12.87 -8.90
C ALA A 20 -2.39 -11.60 -8.32
N LEU A 21 -1.36 -11.72 -7.47
CA LEU A 21 -0.62 -10.58 -6.92
C LEU A 21 0.14 -9.81 -7.99
N THR A 22 0.86 -10.49 -8.89
CA THR A 22 1.57 -9.82 -9.99
C THR A 22 0.61 -9.11 -10.94
N LEU A 23 -0.50 -9.76 -11.28
CA LEU A 23 -1.58 -9.15 -12.06
C LEU A 23 -2.25 -8.00 -11.33
N GLN A 24 -2.30 -8.00 -9.99
CA GLN A 24 -2.93 -6.91 -9.25
C GLN A 24 -2.07 -5.63 -9.23
N ASN A 25 -0.75 -5.75 -9.33
CA ASN A 25 0.17 -4.62 -9.40
C ASN A 25 -0.07 -3.73 -10.64
N ILE A 26 -0.52 -4.32 -11.76
CA ILE A 26 -0.90 -3.57 -12.98
C ILE A 26 -2.30 -2.94 -12.91
N LYS A 27 -2.95 -2.96 -11.73
CA LYS A 27 -4.29 -2.38 -11.46
C LYS A 27 -5.36 -2.78 -12.50
N PRO A 28 -5.59 -4.08 -12.74
CA PRO A 28 -6.50 -4.55 -13.76
C PRO A 28 -7.96 -4.36 -13.34
N ASN A 29 -8.87 -4.47 -14.29
CA ASN A 29 -10.30 -4.56 -13.99
C ASN A 29 -10.56 -5.82 -13.14
N LYS A 30 -11.09 -5.62 -11.92
CA LYS A 30 -11.34 -6.70 -10.96
C LYS A 30 -12.30 -7.78 -11.49
N LYS A 31 -13.23 -7.43 -12.39
CA LYS A 31 -14.14 -8.41 -13.01
C LYS A 31 -13.41 -9.32 -13.99
N LEU A 32 -12.47 -8.79 -14.76
CA LEU A 32 -11.65 -9.58 -15.68
C LEU A 32 -10.70 -10.50 -14.92
N LEU A 33 -10.07 -9.99 -13.86
CA LEU A 33 -9.23 -10.80 -12.98
C LEU A 33 -10.03 -11.93 -12.33
N LEU A 34 -11.26 -11.67 -11.89
CA LEU A 34 -12.15 -12.69 -11.34
C LEU A 34 -12.43 -13.82 -12.34
N GLN A 35 -12.78 -13.45 -13.58
CA GLN A 35 -13.05 -14.43 -14.63
C GLN A 35 -11.82 -15.30 -14.90
N ASN A 36 -10.65 -14.67 -15.07
CA ASN A 36 -9.39 -15.38 -15.30
C ASN A 36 -9.07 -16.36 -14.17
N LEU A 37 -9.14 -15.90 -12.92
CA LEU A 37 -8.85 -16.73 -11.74
C LEU A 37 -9.87 -17.85 -11.56
N SER A 38 -11.15 -17.61 -11.84
CA SER A 38 -12.18 -18.66 -11.79
C SER A 38 -11.96 -19.73 -12.85
N ALA A 39 -11.55 -19.34 -14.06
CA ALA A 39 -11.28 -20.26 -15.16
C ALA A 39 -10.03 -21.11 -14.88
N LYS A 40 -8.97 -20.51 -14.32
CA LYS A 40 -7.72 -21.21 -13.99
C LYS A 40 -7.83 -22.12 -12.77
N SER A 41 -8.50 -21.66 -11.72
CA SER A 41 -8.57 -22.42 -10.46
C SER A 41 -9.69 -23.46 -10.43
N GLY A 42 -10.73 -23.28 -11.24
CA GLY A 42 -11.97 -24.07 -11.15
C GLY A 42 -12.77 -23.83 -9.86
N ASN A 43 -12.33 -22.90 -9.00
CA ASN A 43 -12.97 -22.58 -7.73
C ASN A 43 -13.94 -21.39 -7.87
N THR A 44 -14.94 -21.35 -6.99
CA THR A 44 -15.94 -20.28 -6.96
C THR A 44 -15.39 -19.07 -6.21
N ILE A 45 -14.70 -18.16 -6.90
CA ILE A 45 -14.08 -16.98 -6.29
C ILE A 45 -15.09 -15.82 -6.20
N LEU A 46 -14.95 -14.95 -5.20
CA LEU A 46 -15.72 -13.72 -5.06
C LEU A 46 -14.83 -12.48 -5.24
N LEU A 47 -15.43 -11.34 -5.60
CA LEU A 47 -14.73 -10.05 -5.65
C LEU A 47 -14.10 -9.66 -4.30
N LYS A 48 -14.68 -10.11 -3.19
CA LYS A 48 -14.12 -9.94 -1.85
C LYS A 48 -12.76 -10.62 -1.70
N ASP A 49 -12.58 -11.80 -2.30
CA ASP A 49 -11.32 -12.54 -2.22
C ASP A 49 -10.20 -11.80 -2.95
N ILE A 50 -10.49 -11.27 -4.14
CA ILE A 50 -9.55 -10.43 -4.90
C ILE A 50 -9.13 -9.20 -4.11
N THR A 51 -10.08 -8.58 -3.40
CA THR A 51 -9.80 -7.41 -2.57
C THR A 51 -8.96 -7.78 -1.34
N ASN A 52 -9.16 -8.97 -0.77
CA ASN A 52 -8.38 -9.47 0.36
C ASN A 52 -6.95 -9.85 -0.04
N ILE A 53 -6.75 -10.43 -1.23
CA ILE A 53 -5.42 -10.73 -1.79
C ILE A 53 -4.56 -9.45 -1.83
N SER A 54 -5.13 -8.34 -2.28
CA SER A 54 -4.44 -7.04 -2.29
C SER A 54 -4.03 -6.55 -0.91
N ARG A 55 -4.80 -6.87 0.12
CA ARG A 55 -4.56 -6.40 1.50
C ARG A 55 -3.48 -7.21 2.20
N HIS A 56 -3.34 -8.50 1.88
CA HIS A 56 -2.31 -9.36 2.46
C HIS A 56 -0.89 -9.08 1.91
N GLY A 57 -0.75 -8.35 0.79
CA GLY A 57 0.55 -7.91 0.29
C GLY A 57 1.14 -6.70 1.03
N ASN A 58 0.31 -5.91 1.72
CA ASN A 58 0.77 -4.75 2.48
C ASN A 58 1.13 -5.18 3.90
N ILE A 59 2.28 -5.84 4.03
CA ILE A 59 2.95 -5.92 5.32
C ILE A 59 3.32 -4.47 5.65
N PHE A 60 2.76 -3.91 6.72
CA PHE A 60 3.22 -2.62 7.25
C PHE A 60 4.65 -2.84 7.77
N THR A 61 5.62 -2.68 6.88
CA THR A 61 7.02 -2.58 7.27
C THR A 61 7.18 -1.22 7.93
N ASN A 62 7.78 -1.19 9.12
CA ASN A 62 8.20 0.05 9.78
C ASN A 62 9.42 0.64 9.05
N ASP A 63 9.32 0.79 7.74
CA ASP A 63 10.40 1.28 6.89
C ASP A 63 10.15 2.75 6.55
N LEU A 64 10.93 3.61 7.18
CA LEU A 64 10.90 5.05 6.96
C LEU A 64 11.20 5.42 5.50
N SER A 65 11.96 4.57 4.78
CA SER A 65 12.30 4.77 3.36
C SER A 65 11.05 4.85 2.49
N SER A 66 9.98 4.16 2.88
CA SER A 66 8.69 4.18 2.18
C SER A 66 7.94 5.52 2.28
N CYS A 67 8.32 6.39 3.22
CA CYS A 67 7.73 7.72 3.38
C CYS A 67 8.33 8.77 2.43
N ILE A 68 9.58 8.59 1.98
CA ILE A 68 10.29 9.53 1.11
C ILE A 68 9.55 9.79 -0.21
N PRO A 69 9.01 8.78 -0.93
CA PRO A 69 8.25 9.00 -2.17
C PRO A 69 6.98 9.84 -1.96
N ILE A 70 6.37 9.74 -0.77
CA ILE A 70 5.18 10.53 -0.42
C ILE A 70 5.57 12.00 -0.25
N LEU A 71 6.67 12.27 0.47
CA LEU A 71 7.19 13.63 0.65
C LEU A 71 7.58 14.28 -0.68
N GLN A 72 8.22 13.52 -1.57
CA GLN A 72 8.56 13.97 -2.92
C GLN A 72 7.32 14.30 -3.75
N LYS A 73 6.28 13.44 -3.72
CA LYS A 73 5.02 13.67 -4.45
C LYS A 73 4.34 14.98 -4.04
N HIS A 74 4.49 15.38 -2.78
CA HIS A 74 3.91 16.61 -2.25
C HIS A 74 4.85 17.83 -2.35
N ASN A 75 5.99 17.71 -3.05
CA ASN A 75 7.01 18.76 -3.18
C ASN A 75 7.45 19.31 -1.81
N CYS A 76 7.54 18.45 -0.80
CA CYS A 76 8.04 18.83 0.52
C CYS A 76 9.56 18.84 0.53
N GLN A 77 10.16 19.85 1.16
CA GLN A 77 11.56 19.78 1.59
C GLN A 77 11.62 18.87 2.83
N TYR A 78 12.63 18.01 2.94
CA TYR A 78 12.80 17.14 4.09
C TYR A 78 14.27 16.89 4.40
N GLU A 79 14.57 16.70 5.67
CA GLU A 79 15.89 16.35 6.20
C GLU A 79 15.72 15.24 7.24
N MET A 80 16.59 14.23 7.18
CA MET A 80 16.59 13.12 8.12
C MET A 80 17.84 13.18 8.99
N LEU A 81 17.64 13.12 10.30
CA LEU A 81 18.70 12.98 11.29
C LEU A 81 18.86 11.49 11.62
N ILE A 82 20.00 10.95 11.22
CA ILE A 82 20.39 9.56 11.49
C ILE A 82 21.69 9.61 12.30
N GLU A 83 21.69 9.01 13.48
CA GLU A 83 22.89 8.85 14.29
C GLU A 83 23.25 7.37 14.37
N GLY A 84 24.34 6.98 13.69
CA GLY A 84 24.71 5.58 13.55
C GLY A 84 23.67 4.82 12.73
N ASP A 85 23.03 3.82 13.34
CA ASP A 85 21.96 3.01 12.74
C ASP A 85 20.57 3.39 13.28
N GLU A 86 20.47 4.45 14.08
CA GLU A 86 19.23 4.89 14.70
C GLU A 86 18.68 6.17 14.04
N PHE A 87 17.41 6.11 13.65
CA PHE A 87 16.65 7.27 13.23
C PHE A 87 16.30 8.15 14.44
N ARG A 88 16.71 9.42 14.39
CA ARG A 88 16.49 10.37 15.49
C ARG A 88 15.42 11.40 15.19
N GLY A 89 15.25 11.78 13.93
CA GLY A 89 14.25 12.78 13.58
C GLY A 89 14.11 13.00 12.09
N LEU A 90 12.91 13.42 11.68
CA LEU A 90 12.58 13.82 10.33
C LEU A 90 12.05 15.25 10.41
N PHE A 91 12.77 16.17 9.80
CA PHE A 91 12.26 17.50 9.51
C PHE A 91 11.63 17.47 8.12
N PHE A 92 10.43 18.03 7.98
CA PHE A 92 9.84 18.25 6.66
C PHE A 92 9.03 19.54 6.64
N GLN A 93 9.01 20.20 5.48
CA GLN A 93 8.32 21.46 5.28
C GLN A 93 7.75 21.51 3.87
N ASN A 94 6.45 21.82 3.77
CA ASN A 94 5.82 22.14 2.49
C ASN A 94 5.81 23.65 2.24
N ASN A 95 5.49 24.08 1.02
CA ASN A 95 5.48 25.51 0.68
C ASN A 95 4.50 26.32 1.53
N ILE A 96 3.37 25.74 1.93
CA ILE A 96 2.38 26.42 2.78
C ILE A 96 2.96 26.67 4.18
N MET A 97 3.59 25.66 4.78
CA MET A 97 4.28 25.74 6.07
C MET A 97 5.42 26.76 6.02
N LYS A 98 6.18 26.79 4.92
CA LYS A 98 7.25 27.77 4.70
C LYS A 98 6.71 29.19 4.64
N ASN A 99 5.63 29.40 3.88
CA ASN A 99 5.01 30.72 3.75
C ASN A 99 4.38 31.18 5.07
N ASN A 100 3.70 30.28 5.78
CA ASN A 100 3.10 30.59 7.07
C ASN A 100 4.16 30.90 8.13
N PHE A 101 5.28 30.17 8.12
CA PHE A 101 6.41 30.44 9.02
C PHE A 101 7.03 31.81 8.74
N ALA A 102 7.19 32.18 7.46
CA ALA A 102 7.70 33.50 7.09
C ALA A 102 6.72 34.63 7.44
N ALA A 103 5.41 34.38 7.35
CA ALA A 103 4.37 35.36 7.65
C ALA A 103 4.17 35.58 9.16
N PHE A 104 4.35 34.53 9.98
CA PHE A 104 4.08 34.55 11.42
C PHE A 104 5.19 33.80 12.19
N PRO A 105 6.40 34.37 12.29
CA PRO A 105 7.51 33.72 12.98
C PRO A 105 7.26 33.55 14.49
N GLU A 106 6.40 34.39 15.09
CA GLU A 106 6.03 34.31 16.50
C GLU A 106 5.30 33.01 16.90
N ILE A 107 4.67 32.30 15.96
CA ILE A 107 3.91 31.07 16.23
C ILE A 107 4.82 29.91 16.70
N VAL A 108 6.12 29.97 16.41
CA VAL A 108 7.07 28.88 16.74
C VAL A 108 7.67 29.01 18.14
N PHE A 109 7.55 30.18 18.77
CA PHE A 109 8.09 30.46 20.11
C PHE A 109 7.05 30.37 21.23
N LEU A 110 5.86 29.81 20.96
CA LEU A 110 4.82 29.53 21.94
C LEU A 110 4.95 28.13 22.55
#